data_AF-A0A1Q3CR62-F1
#
_entry.id   AF-A0A1Q3CR62-F1
#
_cell.length_a   1.000
_cell.length_b   1.000
_cell.length_c   1.000
_cell.angle_alpha   90.00
_cell.angle_beta   90.00
_cell.angle_gamma   90.00
#
_symmetry.space_group_name_H-M   'P 1'
#
loop_
_entity.id
_entity.type
_entity.pdbx_description
1 polymer ?
#
loop_
_entity_poly.entity_id
_entity_poly.type
_entity_poly.pdbx_seq_one_letter_code
_entity_poly.pdbx_strand_id
1 'polypeptide(L)'
;NYLRWSSAMTSFLKGRKLWRIVTGDKPAPVKRPDETDDSFADRLEDWDSANHRILTWFTNTSVPSVNMHFSRFDLAKEAWDFLASRYTSADLAHQYQLVSTLNRLRQ
;
A
#
# COMPACT_ATOMS: atom_id res chain seq x y z
N ASN A 1 -2.13 3.92 14.74
CA ASN A 1 -0.81 3.29 14.42
C ASN A 1 -0.59 3.24 12.91
N TYR A 2 -1.68 3.18 12.14
CA TYR A 2 -1.65 3.23 10.70
C TYR A 2 -0.86 4.42 10.16
N LEU A 3 -1.03 5.64 10.70
CA LEU A 3 -0.27 6.82 10.23
C LEU A 3 1.26 6.65 10.28
N ARG A 4 1.77 6.03 11.35
CA ARG A 4 3.22 5.78 11.49
C ARG A 4 3.67 4.69 10.52
N TRP A 5 2.93 3.59 10.45
CA TRP A 5 3.22 2.50 9.52
C TRP A 5 3.16 2.95 8.06
N SER A 6 2.13 3.70 7.67
CA SER A 6 1.93 4.16 6.30
C SER A 6 3.03 5.13 5.87
N SER A 7 3.47 6.02 6.76
CA SER A 7 4.62 6.89 6.51
C SER A 7 5.94 6.11 6.31
N ALA A 8 6.20 5.13 7.18
CA ALA A 8 7.39 4.28 7.07
C ALA A 8 7.36 3.42 5.80
N MET A 9 6.23 2.79 5.50
CA MET A 9 6.03 1.96 4.31
C MET A 9 6.15 2.79 3.02
N THR A 10 5.56 4.00 3.00
CA THR A 10 5.72 4.95 1.88
C THR A 10 7.20 5.25 1.62
N SER A 11 7.96 5.56 2.68
CA SER A 11 9.39 5.87 2.57
C SER A 11 10.20 4.67 2.08
N PHE A 12 9.93 3.47 2.62
CA PHE A 12 10.56 2.23 2.21
C PHE A 12 10.32 1.91 0.72
N LEU A 13 9.08 2.04 0.25
CA LEU A 13 8.73 1.79 -1.14
C LEU A 13 9.29 2.86 -2.09
N LYS A 14 9.35 4.13 -1.67
CA LYS A 14 10.03 5.19 -2.42
C LYS A 14 11.53 4.90 -2.58
N GLY A 15 12.20 4.46 -1.52
CA GLY A 15 13.62 4.06 -1.57
C GLY A 15 13.90 2.91 -2.53
N ARG A 16 12.89 2.08 -2.84
CA ARG A 16 12.97 0.97 -3.80
C ARG A 16 12.37 1.25 -5.17
N LYS A 17 11.91 2.49 -5.42
CA LYS A 17 11.23 2.91 -6.66
C LYS A 17 9.92 2.14 -6.94
N LEU A 18 9.26 1.63 -5.90
CA LEU A 18 8.02 0.83 -6.01
C LEU A 18 6.75 1.63 -5.69
N TRP A 19 6.89 2.82 -5.09
CA TRP A 19 5.76 3.64 -4.67
C TRP A 19 4.77 3.98 -5.79
N ARG A 20 5.26 4.17 -7.02
CA ARG A 20 4.41 4.51 -8.17
C ARG A 20 3.44 3.39 -8.57
N ILE A 21 3.72 2.14 -8.21
CA ILE A 21 2.77 1.03 -8.42
C ILE A 21 1.60 1.17 -7.43
N VAL A 22 1.89 1.54 -6.18
CA VAL A 22 0.88 1.73 -5.12
C VAL A 22 -0.04 2.91 -5.43
N THR A 23 0.48 4.02 -5.94
CA THR A 23 -0.34 5.18 -6.31
C THR A 23 -1.14 4.94 -7.59
N GLY A 24 -0.70 4.01 -8.44
CA GLY A 24 -1.27 3.76 -9.77
C GLY A 24 -0.60 4.56 -10.89
N ASP A 25 0.41 5.38 -10.58
CA ASP A 25 1.18 6.14 -11.59
C ASP A 25 1.98 5.22 -12.53
N LYS A 26 2.29 3.99 -12.09
CA LYS A 26 2.87 2.91 -12.89
C LYS A 26 1.87 1.75 -12.97
N PRO A 27 0.84 1.83 -13.84
CA PRO A 27 -0.15 0.78 -13.99
C PRO A 27 0.47 -0.47 -14.65
N ALA A 28 -0.31 -1.56 -14.66
CA ALA A 28 0.06 -2.79 -15.35
C ALA A 28 0.41 -2.51 -16.83
N PRO A 29 1.45 -3.14 -17.38
CA PRO A 29 1.81 -3.01 -18.78
C PRO A 29 0.65 -3.41 -19.71
N VAL A 30 0.44 -2.62 -20.75
CA VAL A 30 -0.43 -2.99 -21.89
C VAL A 30 0.49 -3.24 -23.09
N LYS A 31 0.19 -4.30 -23.85
CA LYS A 31 0.97 -4.67 -25.04
C LYS A 31 0.89 -3.57 -26.07
N ARG A 32 2.05 -3.15 -26.59
CA ARG A 32 2.11 -2.13 -27.64
C ARG A 32 1.94 -2.76 -29.02
N PRO A 33 1.46 -2.01 -30.03
CA PRO A 33 1.29 -2.54 -31.39
C PRO A 33 2.59 -3.02 -32.05
N ASP A 34 3.72 -2.42 -31.67
CA ASP A 34 5.07 -2.65 -32.20
C ASP A 34 5.93 -3.57 -31.31
N GLU A 35 5.38 -4.06 -30.20
CA GLU A 35 6.09 -4.88 -29.21
C GLU A 35 5.91 -6.38 -29.50
N THR A 36 7.00 -7.14 -29.41
CA THR A 36 6.95 -8.61 -29.50
C THR A 36 6.25 -9.21 -28.29
N ASP A 37 5.70 -10.41 -28.44
CA ASP A 37 5.09 -11.14 -27.31
C ASP A 37 6.09 -11.35 -26.16
N ASP A 38 7.33 -11.70 -26.47
CA ASP A 38 8.37 -11.91 -25.46
C ASP A 38 8.71 -10.63 -24.69
N SER A 39 8.90 -9.49 -25.39
CA SER A 39 9.17 -8.20 -24.74
C SER A 39 8.01 -7.76 -23.83
N PHE A 40 6.77 -8.03 -24.26
CA PHE A 40 5.60 -7.74 -23.45
C PHE A 40 5.54 -8.64 -22.21
N ALA A 41 5.79 -9.95 -22.38
CA ALA A 41 5.82 -10.92 -21.29
C ALA A 41 6.86 -10.55 -20.22
N ASP A 42 8.09 -10.22 -20.63
CA ASP A 42 9.16 -9.79 -19.71
C ASP A 42 8.75 -8.56 -18.90
N ARG A 43 8.20 -7.53 -19.57
CA ARG A 43 7.72 -6.32 -18.90
C ARG A 43 6.57 -6.59 -17.93
N LEU A 44 5.67 -7.49 -18.31
CA LEU A 44 4.54 -7.90 -17.48
C LEU A 44 5.02 -8.65 -16.24
N GLU A 45 5.94 -9.61 -16.40
CA GLU A 45 6.53 -10.38 -15.30
C GLU A 45 7.30 -9.48 -14.32
N ASP A 46 8.09 -8.54 -14.83
CA ASP A 46 8.80 -7.54 -14.02
C ASP A 46 7.83 -6.68 -13.17
N TRP A 47 6.74 -6.23 -13.80
CA TRP A 47 5.73 -5.42 -13.12
C TRP A 47 4.95 -6.25 -12.10
N ASP A 48 4.57 -7.47 -12.45
CA ASP A 48 3.79 -8.36 -11.60
C ASP A 48 4.59 -8.81 -10.38
N SER A 49 5.86 -9.15 -10.58
CA SER A 49 6.83 -9.42 -9.51
C SER A 49 6.95 -8.22 -8.56
N ALA A 50 7.04 -7.01 -9.10
CA ALA A 50 7.12 -5.80 -8.29
C ALA A 50 5.83 -5.57 -7.47
N ASN A 51 4.66 -5.78 -8.08
CA ASN A 51 3.36 -5.67 -7.44
C ASN A 51 3.19 -6.69 -6.29
N HIS A 52 3.47 -7.97 -6.54
CA HIS A 52 3.35 -9.05 -5.54
C HIS A 52 4.36 -8.92 -4.39
N ARG A 53 5.55 -8.36 -4.66
CA ARG A 53 6.51 -8.02 -3.58
C ARG A 53 5.95 -6.99 -2.62
N ILE A 54 5.19 -6.00 -3.10
CA ILE A 54 4.55 -5.01 -2.25
C ILE A 54 3.45 -5.65 -1.39
N LEU A 55 2.59 -6.46 -2.00
CA LEU A 55 1.55 -7.23 -1.28
C LEU A 55 2.15 -8.14 -0.20
N THR A 56 3.29 -8.76 -0.50
CA THR A 56 4.05 -9.57 0.48
C THR A 56 4.52 -8.71 1.65
N TRP A 57 5.07 -7.51 1.42
CA TRP A 57 5.47 -6.63 2.51
C TRP A 57 4.30 -6.10 3.32
N PHE A 58 3.16 -5.81 2.69
CA PHE A 58 1.94 -5.46 3.43
C PHE A 58 1.54 -6.61 4.35
N THR A 59 1.48 -7.83 3.83
CA THR A 59 1.20 -9.05 4.61
C THR A 59 2.20 -9.26 5.76
N ASN A 60 3.49 -9.09 5.53
CA ASN A 60 4.49 -9.36 6.56
C ASN A 60 4.55 -8.30 7.66
N THR A 61 4.04 -7.09 7.40
CA THR A 61 4.18 -5.95 8.33
C THR A 61 2.86 -5.52 8.97
N SER A 62 1.74 -6.13 8.58
CA SER A 62 0.44 -5.86 9.18
C SER A 62 0.04 -6.98 10.16
N VAL A 63 -0.94 -6.68 11.01
CA VAL A 63 -1.44 -7.64 12.01
C VAL A 63 -2.26 -8.75 11.34
N PRO A 64 -2.36 -9.96 11.93
CA PRO A 64 -3.03 -11.10 11.28
C PRO A 64 -4.47 -10.82 10.82
N SER A 65 -5.24 -10.03 11.59
CA SER A 65 -6.60 -9.65 11.23
C SER A 65 -6.71 -8.77 9.98
N VAL A 66 -5.66 -8.01 9.66
CA VAL A 66 -5.57 -7.20 8.44
C VAL A 66 -5.00 -8.05 7.29
N ASN A 67 -3.97 -8.85 7.56
CA ASN A 67 -3.33 -9.73 6.58
C ASN A 67 -4.31 -10.66 5.86
N MET A 68 -5.30 -11.20 6.58
CA MET A 68 -6.31 -12.11 6.02
C MET A 68 -7.10 -11.50 4.85
N HIS A 69 -7.12 -10.17 4.72
CA HIS A 69 -7.78 -9.50 3.60
C HIS A 69 -6.88 -9.38 2.36
N PHE A 70 -5.55 -9.45 2.49
CA PHE A 70 -4.65 -9.20 1.36
C PHE A 70 -4.64 -10.29 0.29
N SER A 71 -5.00 -11.53 0.65
CA SER A 71 -5.14 -12.63 -0.33
C SER A 71 -6.26 -12.40 -1.35
N ARG A 72 -7.06 -11.34 -1.19
CA ARG A 72 -8.17 -10.99 -2.09
C ARG A 72 -7.81 -9.88 -3.08
N PHE A 73 -6.64 -9.27 -2.94
CA PHE A 73 -6.20 -8.18 -3.81
C PHE A 73 -5.14 -8.69 -4.76
N ASP A 74 -5.39 -8.50 -6.06
CA ASP A 74 -4.41 -8.76 -7.09
C ASP A 74 -3.46 -7.56 -7.24
N LEU A 75 -3.90 -6.35 -6.84
CA LEU A 75 -3.12 -5.12 -6.99
C LEU A 75 -2.72 -4.55 -5.62
N ALA A 76 -1.43 -4.19 -5.49
CA ALA A 76 -0.92 -3.47 -4.33
C ALA A 76 -1.63 -2.13 -4.11
N LYS A 77 -2.10 -1.49 -5.19
CA LYS A 77 -2.92 -0.29 -5.14
C LYS A 77 -4.24 -0.52 -4.40
N GLU A 78 -4.96 -1.60 -4.72
CA GLU A 78 -6.25 -1.91 -4.09
C GLU A 78 -6.06 -2.19 -2.60
N ALA A 79 -5.03 -2.97 -2.25
CA ALA A 79 -4.68 -3.22 -0.87
C ALA A 79 -4.36 -1.92 -0.11
N TRP A 80 -3.61 -1.00 -0.73
CA TRP A 80 -3.29 0.29 -0.15
C TRP A 80 -4.52 1.19 0.04
N ASP A 81 -5.36 1.30 -0.99
CA ASP A 81 -6.58 2.11 -0.98
C ASP A 81 -7.57 1.57 0.08
N PHE A 82 -7.66 0.24 0.23
CA PHE A 82 -8.41 -0.39 1.32
C PHE A 82 -7.89 0.01 2.70
N LEU A 83 -6.58 -0.06 2.93
CA LEU A 83 -5.97 0.34 4.20
C LEU A 83 -6.21 1.83 4.49
N ALA A 84 -6.03 2.69 3.48
CA ALA A 84 -6.25 4.12 3.60
C ALA A 84 -7.71 4.43 3.94
N SER A 85 -8.65 3.84 3.23
CA SER A 85 -10.08 4.02 3.51
C SER A 85 -10.46 3.55 4.92
N ARG A 86 -9.96 2.39 5.34
CA ARG A 86 -10.31 1.77 6.63
C ARG A 86 -9.71 2.51 7.84
N TYR A 87 -8.50 3.06 7.71
CA TYR A 87 -7.75 3.54 8.87
C TYR A 87 -7.49 5.04 8.88
N THR A 88 -7.68 5.77 7.78
CA THR A 88 -7.46 7.24 7.78
C THR A 88 -8.49 7.97 8.64
N SER A 89 -9.78 7.62 8.54
CA SER A 89 -10.85 8.22 9.35
C SER A 89 -10.78 7.81 10.83
N ALA A 90 -10.42 6.55 11.09
CA ALA A 90 -10.33 6.01 12.44
C ALA A 90 -9.10 6.52 13.23
N ASP A 91 -7.93 6.70 12.60
CA ASP A 91 -6.73 7.22 13.30
C ASP A 91 -6.89 8.71 13.64
N LEU A 92 -7.53 9.52 12.79
CA LEU A 92 -7.81 10.94 13.07
C LEU A 92 -8.70 11.13 14.30
N ALA A 93 -9.84 10.41 14.35
CA ALA A 93 -10.76 10.49 15.49
C ALA A 93 -10.09 10.06 16.81
N HIS A 94 -9.30 8.99 16.79
CA HIS A 94 -8.55 8.55 17.97
C HIS A 94 -7.49 9.56 18.43
N GLN A 95 -6.77 10.20 17.50
CA GLN A 95 -5.81 11.24 17.85
C GLN A 95 -6.49 12.45 18.51
N TYR A 96 -7.62 12.91 18.00
CA TYR A 96 -8.38 14.00 18.62
C TYR A 96 -8.87 13.63 20.03
N GLN A 97 -9.37 12.42 20.23
CA GLN A 97 -9.81 11.94 21.55
C GLN A 97 -8.67 11.83 22.57
N LEU A 98 -7.48 11.39 22.13
CA LEU A 98 -6.30 11.34 22.99
C LEU A 98 -5.84 12.75 23.38
N VAL A 99 -5.78 13.68 22.42
CA VAL A 99 -5.40 15.07 22.69
C VAL A 99 -6.40 15.76 23.60
N SER A 100 -7.71 15.58 23.39
CA SER A 100 -8.74 16.16 24.25
C SER A 100 -8.66 15.61 25.68
N THR A 101 -8.41 14.31 25.84
CA THR A 101 -8.23 13.68 27.15
C THR A 101 -6.97 14.20 27.86
N LEU A 102 -5.85 14.32 27.16
CA LEU A 102 -4.61 14.87 27.70
C LEU A 102 -4.79 16.34 28.13
N ASN A 103 -5.47 17.16 27.33
CA ASN A 103 -5.77 18.54 27.70
C ASN A 103 -6.66 18.62 28.94
N ARG A 104 -7.66 17.75 29.05
CA ARG A 104 -8.53 17.66 30.23
C ARG A 104 -7.79 17.23 31.50
N LEU A 105 -6.78 16.36 31.38
CA LEU A 105 -5.94 15.92 32.51
C LEU A 105 -4.89 16.94 32.92
N ARG A 106 -4.63 17.96 32.08
CA ARG A 106 -3.68 19.05 32.34
C ARG A 106 -4.35 20.31 32.91
N GLN A 107 -5.69 20.34 32.99
CA GLN A 107 -6.49 21.35 33.69
C GLN A 107 -6.81 20.86 35.10
#